data_AF-A0A7C5MZ49-F1
#
_entry.id   AF-A0A7C5MZ49-F1
#
_cell.length_a   1.000
_cell.length_b   1.000
_cell.length_c   1.000
_cell.angle_alpha   90.00
_cell.angle_beta   90.00
_cell.angle_gamma   90.00
#
_symmetry.space_group_name_H-M   'P 1'
#
loop_
_entity.id
_entity.type
_entity.pdbx_description
1 polymer ?
#
loop_
_entity_poly.entity_id
_entity_poly.type
_entity_poly.pdbx_seq_one_letter_code
_entity_poly.pdbx_strand_id
1 'polypeptide(L)'
;MHHLLSDAWVAAAVDDAVAPFEDLLLPDELGWMRERLADLLEEDPEAKAVLAGARPRIVDDSGERVLQGLDDPGRATGGERTG
;
A
#
# COMPACT_ATOMS: atom_id res chain seq x y z
N MET A 1 8.48 13.53 14.36
CA MET A 1 7.21 12.89 13.96
C MET A 1 6.95 13.29 12.54
N HIS A 2 7.26 12.37 11.63
CA HIS A 2 7.21 12.58 10.19
C HIS A 2 5.76 12.78 9.74
N HIS A 3 5.51 13.73 8.84
CA HIS A 3 4.14 14.13 8.50
C HIS A 3 3.34 12.99 7.84
N LEU A 4 4.00 12.10 7.07
CA LEU A 4 3.39 10.89 6.50
C LEU A 4 2.79 9.94 7.55
N LEU A 5 3.35 9.91 8.78
CA LEU A 5 2.82 9.09 9.87
C LEU A 5 1.54 9.68 10.49
N SER A 6 1.08 10.84 10.01
CA SER A 6 -0.25 11.38 10.36
C SER A 6 -1.38 10.73 9.54
N ASP A 7 -1.06 10.11 8.40
CA ASP A 7 -2.02 9.28 7.66
C ASP A 7 -2.12 7.91 8.34
N ALA A 8 -3.30 7.58 8.86
CA ALA A 8 -3.52 6.38 9.65
C ALA A 8 -3.20 5.07 8.90
N TRP A 9 -3.41 5.05 7.57
CA TRP A 9 -3.10 3.86 6.78
C TRP A 9 -1.60 3.71 6.57
N VAL A 10 -0.89 4.81 6.31
CA VAL A 10 0.58 4.80 6.19
C VAL A 10 1.23 4.44 7.52
N ALA A 11 0.74 5.02 8.62
CA ALA A 11 1.22 4.68 9.96
C ALA A 11 1.06 3.18 10.27
N ALA A 12 -0.11 2.60 9.99
CA ALA A 12 -0.34 1.17 10.19
C ALA A 12 0.59 0.29 9.33
N ALA A 13 0.80 0.65 8.06
CA ALA A 13 1.71 -0.08 7.18
C ALA A 13 3.18 -0.01 7.64
N VAL A 14 3.61 1.16 8.14
CA VAL A 14 4.93 1.32 8.75
C VAL A 14 5.04 0.50 10.03
N ASP A 15 4.00 0.48 10.86
CA ASP A 15 3.94 -0.30 12.10
C ASP A 15 4.04 -1.80 11.82
N ASP A 16 3.29 -2.30 10.85
CA ASP A 16 3.38 -3.69 10.38
C ASP A 16 4.79 -4.05 9.89
N ALA A 17 5.47 -3.11 9.23
CA ALA A 17 6.84 -3.33 8.75
C ALA A 17 7.88 -3.35 9.88
N VAL A 18 7.64 -2.63 10.98
CA VAL A 18 8.55 -2.63 12.14
C VAL A 18 8.20 -3.69 13.19
N ALA A 19 6.98 -4.25 13.17
CA ALA A 19 6.51 -5.25 14.12
C ALA A 19 7.48 -6.45 14.34
N PRO A 20 8.16 -7.00 13.30
CA PRO A 20 9.12 -8.09 13.50
C PRO A 20 10.33 -7.75 14.38
N PHE A 21 10.56 -6.47 14.66
CA PHE A 21 11.72 -5.97 15.40
C PHE A 21 11.37 -5.52 16.82
N GLU A 22 10.10 -5.59 17.24
CA GLU A 22 9.65 -5.07 18.53
C GLU A 22 10.35 -5.70 19.74
N ASP A 23 10.68 -7.00 19.64
CA ASP A 23 11.41 -7.73 20.70
C ASP A 23 12.93 -7.59 20.59
N LEU A 24 13.43 -6.97 19.52
CA LEU A 24 14.86 -6.89 19.20
C LEU A 24 15.44 -5.50 19.43
N LEU A 25 14.61 -4.46 19.36
CA LEU A 25 15.02 -3.06 19.40
C LEU A 25 14.37 -2.33 20.57
N LEU A 26 15.07 -1.33 21.10
CA LEU A 26 14.51 -0.44 22.10
C LEU A 26 13.40 0.44 21.50
N PRO A 27 12.47 0.95 22.32
CA PRO A 27 11.40 1.82 21.84
C PRO A 27 11.89 3.04 21.04
N ASP A 28 13.01 3.63 21.45
CA ASP A 28 13.61 4.78 20.75
C ASP A 28 14.20 4.38 19.39
N GLU A 29 14.75 3.17 19.28
CA GLU A 29 15.29 2.64 18.02
C GLU A 29 14.16 2.27 17.05
N LEU A 30 13.06 1.71 17.55
CA LEU A 30 11.84 1.50 16.78
C LEU A 30 11.23 2.83 16.31
N GLY A 31 11.18 3.83 17.19
CA GLY A 31 10.74 5.18 16.84
C GLY A 31 11.59 5.80 15.74
N TRP A 32 12.92 5.67 15.85
CA TRP A 32 13.84 6.09 14.80
C TRP A 32 13.60 5.34 13.48
N MET A 33 13.41 4.02 13.53
CA MET A 33 13.18 3.20 12.34
C MET A 33 11.88 3.56 11.62
N ARG A 34 10.80 3.85 12.37
CA ARG A 34 9.53 4.35 11.82
C ARG A 34 9.71 5.67 11.08
N GLU A 35 10.46 6.62 11.66
CA GLU A 35 10.75 7.90 11.00
C GLU A 35 11.59 7.69 9.73
N ARG A 36 12.61 6.82 9.75
CA ARG A 36 13.43 6.55 8.56
C ARG A 36 12.69 5.83 7.43
N LEU A 37 11.74 4.96 7.77
CA LEU A 37 10.86 4.36 6.77
C LEU A 37 9.92 5.41 6.16
N ALA A 38 9.41 6.33 6.97
CA ALA A 38 8.60 7.44 6.48
C ALA A 38 9.41 8.37 5.56
N ASP A 39 10.66 8.69 5.91
CA ASP A 39 11.58 9.44 5.03
C ASP A 39 11.75 8.72 3.69
N LEU A 40 12.00 7.41 3.70
CA LEU A 40 12.18 6.61 2.48
C LEU A 40 10.94 6.66 1.58
N LEU A 41 9.75 6.54 2.18
CA LEU A 41 8.48 6.66 1.45
C LEU A 41 8.24 8.06 0.88
N GLU A 42 8.89 9.10 1.42
CA GLU A 42 8.85 10.46 0.88
C GLU A 42 9.98 10.77 -0.12
N GLU A 43 11.13 10.13 -0.02
CA GLU A 43 12.28 10.51 -0.86
C GLU A 43 12.39 9.62 -2.10
N ASP A 44 12.02 8.34 -1.98
CA ASP A 44 12.18 7.36 -3.04
C ASP A 44 10.94 7.31 -3.98
N PRO A 45 11.08 7.63 -5.28
CA PRO A 45 9.97 7.61 -6.23
C PRO A 45 9.34 6.23 -6.44
N GLU A 46 10.12 5.15 -6.34
CA GLU A 46 9.63 3.78 -6.48
C GLU A 46 8.84 3.39 -5.24
N ALA A 47 9.35 3.70 -4.05
CA ALA A 47 8.64 3.46 -2.79
C ALA A 47 7.31 4.22 -2.73
N LYS A 48 7.27 5.47 -3.21
CA LYS A 48 6.03 6.24 -3.40
C LYS A 48 5.04 5.55 -4.32
N ALA A 49 5.51 5.04 -5.46
CA ALA A 49 4.65 4.37 -6.43
C ALA A 49 4.06 3.08 -5.86
N VAL A 50 4.86 2.30 -5.12
CA VAL A 50 4.42 1.10 -4.41
C VAL A 50 3.37 1.46 -3.36
N LEU A 51 3.63 2.48 -2.53
CA LEU A 51 2.69 2.94 -1.49
C LEU A 51 1.35 3.39 -2.11
N ALA A 52 1.41 4.16 -3.19
CA ALA A 52 0.22 4.63 -3.91
C ALA A 52 -0.56 3.48 -4.58
N GLY A 53 0.15 2.45 -5.08
CA GLY A 53 -0.46 1.27 -5.68
C GLY A 53 -1.07 0.30 -4.68
N ALA A 54 -0.48 0.19 -3.48
CA ALA A 54 -0.95 -0.68 -2.41
C ALA A 54 -2.13 -0.08 -1.62
N ARG A 55 -2.32 1.24 -1.67
CA ARG A 55 -3.42 1.91 -0.97
C ARG A 55 -4.77 1.42 -1.51
N PRO A 56 -5.66 0.89 -0.65
CA PRO A 56 -7.00 0.50 -1.06
C PRO A 56 -7.74 1.68 -1.70
N ARG A 57 -8.28 1.51 -2.91
CA ARG A 57 -8.91 2.60 -3.67
C ARG A 57 -10.30 2.96 -3.14
N ILE A 58 -11.05 1.97 -2.65
CA ILE A 58 -12.35 2.11 -1.99
C ILE A 58 -12.45 0.90 -1.06
N VAL A 59 -12.68 1.14 0.23
CA VAL A 59 -13.15 0.12 1.16
C VAL A 59 -14.65 0.33 1.22
N ASP A 60 -15.45 -0.58 0.68
CA ASP A 60 -16.88 -0.53 0.94
C ASP A 60 -17.12 -0.86 2.42
N ASP A 61 -18.29 -0.51 2.95
CA ASP A 61 -18.67 -0.79 4.34
C ASP A 61 -18.73 -2.31 4.68
N SER A 62 -18.44 -3.20 3.71
CA SER A 62 -18.39 -4.66 3.90
C SER A 62 -16.98 -5.20 4.15
N GLY A 63 -15.93 -4.39 3.95
CA GLY A 63 -14.54 -4.81 4.12
C GLY A 63 -14.01 -5.70 2.99
N GLU A 64 -14.76 -5.88 1.91
CA GLU A 64 -14.28 -6.60 0.72
C GLU A 64 -13.39 -5.68 -0.14
N ARG A 65 -12.24 -6.22 -0.55
CA ARG A 65 -11.33 -5.53 -1.46
C ARG A 65 -11.88 -5.65 -2.88
N VAL A 66 -12.28 -4.55 -3.50
CA VAL A 66 -12.53 -4.50 -4.94
C VAL A 66 -11.19 -4.75 -5.65
N LEU A 67 -10.95 -5.98 -6.09
CA LEU A 67 -9.84 -6.31 -6.99
C LEU A 67 -10.17 -5.72 -8.36
N GLN A 68 -9.71 -4.49 -8.60
CA GLN A 68 -9.82 -3.86 -9.91
C GLN A 68 -8.89 -4.57 -10.89
N GLY A 69 -9.38 -5.64 -11.52
CA GLY A 69 -8.59 -6.45 -12.45
C GLY A 69 -9.32 -7.54 -13.23
N LEU A 70 -10.66 -7.59 -13.29
CA LEU A 70 -11.38 -8.62 -14.04
C LEU A 70 -12.57 -8.17 -14.90
N ASP A 71 -12.75 -6.86 -15.14
CA ASP A 71 -13.68 -6.38 -16.17
C ASP A 71 -12.93 -5.48 -17.16
N ASP A 72 -12.13 -6.12 -18.02
CA ASP A 72 -11.84 -5.59 -19.35
C ASP A 72 -12.95 -6.09 -20.29
N PRO A 73 -14.00 -5.30 -20.58
CA PRO A 73 -15.01 -5.70 -21.55
C PRO A 73 -14.49 -5.68 -23.01
N GLY A 74 -13.19 -5.44 -23.24
CA GLY A 74 -12.62 -5.30 -24.56
C GLY A 74 -12.20 -6.59 -25.27
N ARG A 75 -12.30 -7.77 -24.65
CA ARG A 75 -11.72 -8.99 -25.26
C ARG A 75 -12.48 -10.29 -25.06
N ALA A 76 -13.65 -10.40 -25.67
CA ALA A 76 -14.14 -11.67 -26.24
C ALA A 76 -15.36 -11.46 -27.15
N THR A 77 -15.14 -11.41 -28.46
CA THR A 77 -15.78 -12.35 -29.42
C THR A 77 -15.05 -12.23 -30.75
N GLY A 78 -14.15 -13.18 -30.99
CA GLY A 78 -13.78 -13.52 -32.36
C GLY A 78 -14.88 -14.39 -32.96
N GLY A 79 -15.32 -14.02 -34.17
CA GLY A 79 -15.68 -14.99 -35.20
C GLY A 79 -17.17 -15.22 -35.46
N GLU A 80 -17.73 -14.47 -36.40
CA GLU A 80 -18.67 -15.04 -37.38
C GLU A 80 -18.27 -14.56 -38.78
N ARG A 81 -17.64 -15.46 -39.54
CA ARG A 81 -17.58 -15.41 -41.00
C ARG A 81 -18.67 -16.35 -41.51
N THR A 82 -19.63 -15.83 -42.25
CA THR A 82 -20.20 -16.53 -43.42
C THR A 82 -21.02 -15.54 -44.25
N GLY A 83 -20.55 -15.30 -45.47
CA GLY A 83 -21.18 -14.56 -46.55
C GLY A 83 -20.47 -14.96 -47.84
#